data_AF-A0A2D3T3H4-F1
#
_entry.id   AF-A0A2D3T3H4-F1
#
_cell.length_a   1.000
_cell.length_b   1.000
_cell.length_c   1.000
_cell.angle_alpha   90.00
_cell.angle_beta   90.00
_cell.angle_gamma   90.00
#
_symmetry.space_group_name_H-M   'P 1'
#
loop_
_entity.id
_entity.type
_entity.pdbx_description
1 polymer ?
#
loop_
_entity_poly.entity_id
_entity_poly.type
_entity_poly.pdbx_seq_one_letter_code
_entity_poly.pdbx_strand_id
1 'polypeptide(L)' 'MSELSAQGIGWLIRGKEGHRAEWGGRTRKMGEMANDLPFIACGQIRWKGKKANMEIGETSVIITRTAKPKRKDKNRAGE' A
#
# COMPACT_ATOMS: atom_id res chain seq x y z
N MET A 1 -3.56 8.50 -17.07
CA MET A 1 -2.44 8.90 -16.20
C MET A 1 -2.91 10.11 -15.41
N SER A 2 -2.79 10.13 -14.08
CA SER A 2 -3.27 11.29 -13.30
C SER A 2 -2.35 12.49 -13.53
N GLU A 3 -2.93 13.69 -13.63
CA GLU A 3 -2.27 14.96 -13.94
C GLU A 3 -1.03 15.26 -13.06
N LEU A 4 -1.03 14.76 -11.82
CA LEU A 4 0.06 14.92 -10.85
C LEU A 4 1.26 13.99 -11.12
N SER A 5 1.05 12.82 -11.73
CA SER A 5 2.17 11.94 -12.13
C SER A 5 3.01 12.56 -13.25
N ALA A 6 2.39 13.35 -14.13
CA ALA A 6 3.09 14.09 -15.19
C ALA A 6 3.95 15.24 -14.64
N GLN A 7 3.69 15.69 -13.41
CA GLN A 7 4.47 16.72 -12.70
C GLN A 7 5.59 16.13 -11.83
N GLY A 8 5.85 14.82 -11.94
CA GLY A 8 6.86 14.13 -11.12
C GLY A 8 6.43 13.90 -9.66
N ILE A 9 5.16 14.16 -9.32
CA ILE A 9 4.66 13.98 -7.96
C ILE A 9 4.33 12.49 -7.73
N GLY A 10 5.09 11.88 -6.82
CA GLY A 10 4.87 10.52 -6.34
C GLY A 10 3.72 10.43 -5.35
N TRP A 11 3.16 9.23 -5.21
CA TRP A 11 2.08 8.94 -4.28
C TRP A 11 2.50 7.86 -3.30
N LEU A 12 2.17 8.03 -2.01
CA LEU A 12 2.35 6.98 -1.00
C LEU A 12 1.00 6.31 -0.70
N ILE A 13 0.90 5.01 -0.96
CA ILE A 13 -0.24 4.20 -0.56
C ILE A 13 0.18 3.29 0.58
N ARG A 14 -0.54 3.37 1.71
CA ARG A 14 -0.33 2.43 2.81
C ARG A 14 -1.11 1.13 2.57
N GLY A 15 -0.37 0.06 2.31
CA GLY A 15 -0.86 -1.31 2.34
C GLY A 15 -0.92 -1.89 3.76
N LYS A 16 -1.88 -2.78 4.03
CA LYS A 16 -1.88 -3.66 5.22
C LYS A 16 -1.73 -5.11 4.76
N GLU A 17 -1.31 -6.01 5.64
CA GLU A 17 -1.06 -7.43 5.29
C GLU A 17 -2.22 -8.10 4.54
N GLY A 18 -3.47 -7.76 4.87
CA GLY A 18 -4.67 -8.32 4.27
C GLY A 18 -5.09 -7.68 2.94
N HIS A 19 -4.47 -6.56 2.54
CA HIS A 19 -4.72 -5.96 1.23
C HIS A 19 -4.16 -6.87 0.13
N ARG A 20 -4.80 -6.85 -1.04
CA ARG A 20 -4.41 -7.67 -2.18
C ARG A 20 -3.82 -6.82 -3.30
N ALA A 21 -2.84 -7.37 -3.99
CA ALA A 21 -2.29 -6.86 -5.23
C ALA A 21 -1.91 -8.03 -6.14
N GLU A 22 -1.73 -7.76 -7.42
CA GLU A 22 -1.18 -8.74 -8.34
C GLU A 22 0.36 -8.74 -8.25
N TRP A 23 0.92 -9.94 -8.11
CA TRP A 23 2.35 -10.21 -8.07
C TRP A 23 2.64 -11.56 -8.70
N GLY A 24 3.60 -11.60 -9.64
CA GLY A 24 3.91 -12.82 -10.39
C GLY A 24 2.70 -13.39 -11.17
N GLY A 25 1.81 -12.52 -11.68
CA GLY A 25 0.61 -12.91 -12.43
C GLY A 25 -0.54 -13.48 -11.59
N ARG A 26 -0.47 -13.38 -10.26
CA ARG A 26 -1.54 -13.85 -9.35
C ARG A 26 -1.92 -12.77 -8.34
N THR A 27 -3.21 -12.70 -8.01
CA THR A 27 -3.69 -11.81 -6.93
C THR A 27 -3.43 -12.43 -5.55
N ARG A 28 -2.48 -11.87 -4.82
CA ARG A 28 -2.04 -12.35 -3.48
C ARG A 28 -2.24 -11.29 -2.41
N LYS A 29 -2.30 -11.70 -1.15
CA LYS A 29 -2.28 -10.77 -0.02
C LYS A 29 -0.87 -10.20 0.18
N MET A 30 -0.77 -8.97 0.66
CA MET A 30 0.52 -8.34 0.95
C MET A 30 1.38 -9.13 1.95
N GLY A 31 0.76 -9.71 2.98
CA GLY A 31 1.49 -10.58 3.92
C GLY A 31 2.04 -11.85 3.26
N GLU A 32 1.31 -12.43 2.30
CA GLU A 32 1.79 -13.62 1.58
C GLU A 32 2.95 -13.27 0.65
N MET A 33 2.92 -12.11 0.00
CA MET A 33 4.05 -11.62 -0.82
C MET A 33 5.26 -11.33 0.05
N ALA A 34 5.05 -10.72 1.22
CA ALA A 34 6.12 -10.43 2.17
C ALA A 34 6.89 -11.69 2.57
N ASN A 35 6.21 -12.82 2.84
CA ASN A 35 6.89 -14.07 3.21
C ASN A 35 7.87 -14.60 2.15
N ASP A 36 7.67 -14.26 0.88
CA ASP A 36 8.49 -14.74 -0.23
C ASP A 36 9.55 -13.71 -0.67
N LEU A 37 9.50 -12.49 -0.16
CA LEU A 37 10.40 -11.42 -0.57
C LEU A 37 11.74 -11.52 0.16
N PRO A 38 12.85 -11.30 -0.55
CA PRO A 38 14.12 -11.04 0.12
C PRO A 38 14.03 -9.71 0.86
N PHE A 39 14.43 -9.72 2.13
CA PHE A 39 14.52 -8.52 2.95
C PHE A 39 15.97 -8.20 3.30
N ILE A 40 16.23 -6.90 3.44
CA ILE A 40 17.48 -6.39 3.99
C ILE A 40 17.16 -5.75 5.34
N ALA A 41 17.92 -6.12 6.36
CA ALA A 41 17.83 -5.48 7.66
C ALA A 41 18.40 -4.05 7.57
N CYS A 42 17.58 -3.07 7.93
CA CYS A 42 17.91 -1.64 7.83
C CYS A 42 18.07 -0.98 9.20
N GLY A 43 18.26 -1.77 10.25
CA GLY A 43 18.50 -1.31 11.62
C GLY A 43 17.35 -1.61 12.57
N GLN A 44 17.30 -0.88 13.69
CA GLN A 44 16.29 -1.05 14.73
C GLN A 44 15.43 0.20 14.89
N ILE A 45 14.13 0.01 15.03
CA ILE A 45 13.15 1.06 15.33
C ILE A 45 12.51 0.83 16.69
N ARG A 46 11.94 1.89 17.28
CA ARG A 46 11.01 1.74 18.41
C ARG A 46 9.60 1.52 17.88
N TRP A 47 9.08 0.31 18.06
CA TRP A 47 7.71 -0.07 17.71
C TRP A 47 6.92 -0.45 18.97
N LYS A 48 5.80 0.24 19.22
CA LYS A 48 4.96 0.05 20.42
C LYS A 48 5.77 0.02 21.73
N GLY A 49 6.75 0.91 21.86
CA GLY A 49 7.62 1.02 23.04
C GLY A 49 8.75 -0.01 23.13
N LYS A 50 8.84 -0.97 22.20
CA LYS A 50 9.90 -1.99 22.16
C LYS A 50 10.86 -1.74 21.00
N LYS A 51 12.13 -2.16 21.13
CA LYS A 51 13.04 -2.24 19.98
C LYS A 51 12.58 -3.36 19.06
N ALA A 52 12.48 -3.08 17.77
CA ALA A 52 12.15 -4.04 16.73
C ALA A 52 13.13 -3.88 15.58
N ASN A 53 13.50 -4.99 14.95
CA ASN A 53 14.27 -4.95 13.71
C ASN A 53 13.38 -4.42 12.60
N MET A 54 13.94 -3.56 11.76
CA MET A 54 13.30 -3.04 10.56
C MET A 54 13.92 -3.71 9.35
N GLU A 55 13.06 -4.24 8.50
CA GLU A 55 13.42 -4.97 7.30
C GLU A 55 12.71 -4.33 6.11
N ILE A 56 13.43 -4.15 5.01
CA ILE A 56 12.91 -3.56 3.78
C ILE A 56 13.08 -4.58 2.64
N GLY A 57 12.00 -4.81 1.91
CA GLY A 57 11.95 -5.66 0.73
C GLY A 57 11.29 -4.87 -0.39
N GLU A 58 11.89 -4.92 -1.58
CA GLU A 58 11.43 -4.18 -2.73
C GLU A 58 10.85 -5.12 -3.78
N THR A 59 9.70 -4.76 -4.33
CA THR A 59 9.12 -5.46 -5.47
C THR A 59 8.17 -4.55 -6.23
N SER A 60 7.89 -4.90 -7.48
CA SER A 60 6.80 -4.31 -8.26
C SER A 60 5.51 -5.10 -8.04
N VAL A 61 4.38 -4.39 -7.89
CA VAL A 61 3.04 -4.97 -7.80
C VAL A 61 2.08 -4.19 -8.67
N ILE A 62 0.99 -4.83 -9.11
CA ILE A 62 -0.10 -4.14 -9.80
C ILE A 62 -1.29 -4.07 -8.85
N ILE A 63 -1.77 -2.85 -8.58
CA ILE A 63 -2.96 -2.61 -7.77
C ILE A 63 -4.16 -2.46 -8.71
N THR A 64 -4.79 -3.56 -9.04
CA THR A 64 -6.07 -3.57 -9.76
C THR A 64 -7.21 -3.45 -8.76
N ARG A 65 -7.57 -2.21 -8.42
CA ARG A 65 -8.82 -1.94 -7.70
C ARG A 65 -9.70 -1.08 -8.59
N THR A 66 -10.94 -1.52 -8.82
CA THR A 66 -11.96 -0.67 -9.40
C THR A 66 -12.10 0.58 -8.54
N ALA A 67 -11.81 1.74 -9.11
CA ALA A 67 -11.94 3.02 -8.42
C ALA A 67 -13.38 3.11 -7.90
N LYS A 68 -13.55 3.29 -6.58
CA LYS A 68 -14.88 3.56 -6.04
C LYS A 68 -15.27 4.98 -6.46
N PRO A 69 -16.51 5.21 -6.91
CA PRO A 69 -16.98 6.56 -7.20
C PRO A 69 -16.74 7.45 -5.99
N LYS A 70 -16.27 8.68 -6.24
CA LYS A 70 -16.22 9.72 -5.21
C LYS A 70 -17.65 9.92 -4.69
N ARG A 71 -17.91 9.56 -3.43
CA ARG A 71 -19.19 9.90 -2.81
C ARG A 71 -19.25 11.43 -2.76
N LYS A 72 -20.18 12.05 -3.51
CA LYS A 72 -20.60 13.41 -3.20
C LYS A 72 -21.23 13.33 -1.82
N ASP A 73 -20.76 14.12 -0.87
CA ASP A 73 -21.48 14.30 0.38
C ASP A 73 -22.91 14.68 0.02
N LYS A 74 -23.87 13.87 0.48
CA LYS A 74 -25.26 14.32 0.47
C LYS A 74 -25.29 15.46 1.47
N ASN A 75 -25.35 16.70 0.98
CA ASN A 75 -25.80 17.84 1.77
C ASN A 75 -27.06 17.38 2.51
N ARG A 76 -26.99 17.33 3.85
CA ARG A 76 -28.19 17.51 4.68
C ARG A 76 -28.62 18.97 4.46
N ALA A 77 -29.36 19.22 3.38
CA ALA A 77 -30.35 20.29 3.35
C ALA A 77 -31.62 19.71 3.99
N GLY A 78 -32.26 20.52 4.82
CA GLY A 78 -33.18 20.10 5.89
C GLY A 78 -34.47 19.42 5.48
N GLU A 79 -35.07 18.80 6.49
CA GLU A 79 -36.49 18.87 6.89
C GLU A 79 -36.56 18.52 8.39
#